data_AF-A0A5J6Z624-F1
#
_entry.id   AF-A0A5J6Z624-F1
#
_cell.length_a   1.000
_cell.length_b   1.000
_cell.length_c   1.000
_cell.angle_alpha   90.00
_cell.angle_beta   90.00
_cell.angle_gamma   90.00
#
_symmetry.space_group_name_H-M   'P 1'
#
loop_
_entity.id
_entity.type
_entity.pdbx_description
1 polymer ?
#
loop_
_entity_poly.entity_id
_entity_poly.type
_entity_poly.pdbx_seq_one_letter_code
_entity_poly.pdbx_strand_id
1 'polypeptide(L)'
;MFTIDTGSRERSYPNVSDTNKTMPNKDRRDAALNNLQRSIKSRDRKAKVAPLGVIFATLAVLVVFVGGIWYATTYTPDADDTDTTAQDAPEMENAALPSGPLQPYGDTISCEYTTSGDASKEVEPPANGEVATSGTVRIELATNKGSIPLELDRGTSPCTVNSFEHLADSKYFNDTICHRQVKSEDMGILQCGDPTGTGTGGPGYSFADEFPSNGVEADQAQNPLTYPRGTLAMANSGPNTNGSQFFLVINDTTLPPSYNVFGTITEDGLKTLDKIQEKDPNGEKPAEEIKIEKATVES
;
A
#
# COMPACT_ATOMS: atom_id res chain seq x y z
N MET A 1 -50.05 9.88 -69.57
CA MET A 1 -48.69 9.51 -70.01
C MET A 1 -48.10 8.64 -68.92
N PHE A 2 -48.22 7.33 -69.09
CA PHE A 2 -47.72 6.29 -68.17
C PHE A 2 -46.31 5.92 -68.63
N THR A 3 -45.33 5.93 -67.72
CA THR A 3 -44.18 5.03 -67.82
C THR A 3 -43.66 4.73 -66.42
N ILE A 4 -43.91 3.51 -65.96
CA ILE A 4 -43.24 2.88 -64.82
C ILE A 4 -42.03 2.17 -65.42
N ASP A 5 -40.82 2.51 -64.97
CA ASP A 5 -39.61 1.77 -65.32
C ASP A 5 -39.21 0.87 -64.14
N THR A 6 -39.41 -0.43 -64.34
CA THR A 6 -39.02 -1.53 -63.46
C THR A 6 -37.56 -1.90 -63.70
N GLY A 7 -36.64 -1.21 -63.02
CA GLY A 7 -35.23 -1.56 -62.98
C GLY A 7 -34.93 -2.66 -61.95
N SER A 8 -35.11 -3.91 -62.34
CA SER A 8 -34.55 -5.07 -61.63
C SER A 8 -33.02 -4.99 -61.64
N ARG A 9 -32.39 -4.84 -60.47
CA ARG A 9 -30.96 -5.12 -60.28
C ARG A 9 -30.82 -6.16 -59.19
N GLU A 10 -30.60 -7.39 -59.64
CA GLU A 10 -30.05 -8.49 -58.85
C GLU A 10 -28.83 -7.99 -58.06
N ARG A 11 -28.97 -7.90 -56.74
CA ARG A 11 -27.80 -7.81 -55.86
C ARG A 11 -27.21 -9.21 -55.76
N SER A 12 -26.23 -9.45 -56.63
CA SER A 12 -25.28 -10.56 -56.53
C SER A 12 -24.69 -10.58 -55.11
N TYR A 13 -25.01 -11.63 -54.34
CA TYR A 13 -24.37 -11.91 -53.07
C TYR A 13 -22.95 -12.41 -53.36
N PRO A 14 -21.89 -11.79 -52.82
CA PRO A 14 -20.56 -12.38 -52.92
C PRO A 14 -20.55 -13.70 -52.14
N ASN A 15 -20.17 -14.73 -52.87
CA ASN A 15 -19.97 -16.10 -52.44
C ASN A 15 -18.98 -16.15 -51.26
N VAL A 16 -19.43 -16.54 -50.07
CA VAL A 16 -18.55 -16.84 -48.93
C VAL A 16 -18.20 -18.33 -49.03
N SER A 17 -17.29 -18.64 -49.96
CA SER A 17 -16.56 -19.90 -49.96
C SER A 17 -15.09 -19.59 -50.19
N ASP A 18 -14.25 -20.10 -49.29
CA ASP A 18 -12.79 -20.11 -49.32
C ASP A 18 -12.11 -18.74 -49.16
N THR A 19 -11.60 -18.42 -47.97
CA THR A 19 -10.24 -18.87 -47.62
C THR A 19 -10.10 -19.01 -46.11
N ASN A 20 -10.26 -20.24 -45.63
CA ASN A 20 -9.65 -20.67 -44.38
C ASN A 20 -8.13 -20.74 -44.60
N LYS A 21 -7.44 -19.58 -44.55
CA LYS A 21 -5.98 -19.55 -44.48
C LYS A 21 -5.59 -19.65 -43.01
N THR A 22 -5.58 -20.88 -42.51
CA THR A 22 -4.94 -21.24 -41.24
C THR A 22 -3.50 -20.75 -41.31
N MET A 23 -3.18 -19.63 -40.65
CA MET A 23 -1.79 -19.23 -40.50
C MET A 23 -1.11 -20.31 -39.65
N PRO A 24 -0.04 -20.96 -40.14
CA PRO A 24 0.76 -21.89 -39.34
C PRO A 24 1.14 -21.24 -38.00
N ASN A 25 1.13 -22.00 -36.91
CA ASN A 25 1.52 -21.51 -35.58
C ASN A 25 2.89 -20.80 -35.57
N LYS A 26 3.76 -21.16 -36.52
CA LYS A 26 5.05 -20.51 -36.74
C LYS A 26 4.92 -19.05 -37.20
N ASP A 27 4.00 -18.75 -38.12
CA ASP A 27 3.80 -17.38 -38.62
C ASP A 27 3.17 -16.47 -37.55
N ARG A 28 2.31 -17.03 -36.68
CA ARG A 28 1.76 -16.31 -35.52
C ARG A 28 2.85 -16.03 -34.48
N ARG A 29 3.73 -17.01 -34.24
CA ARG A 29 4.90 -16.86 -33.36
C ARG A 29 5.89 -15.84 -33.92
N ASP A 30 6.16 -15.87 -35.22
CA ASP A 30 7.10 -14.94 -35.87
C ASP A 30 6.52 -13.53 -35.96
N ALA A 31 5.21 -13.38 -36.16
CA ALA A 31 4.53 -12.09 -36.05
C ALA A 31 4.55 -11.55 -34.61
N ALA A 32 4.35 -12.41 -33.62
CA ALA A 32 4.45 -12.05 -32.20
C ALA A 32 5.89 -11.67 -31.80
N LEU A 33 6.89 -12.42 -32.27
CA LEU A 33 8.31 -12.13 -32.04
C LEU A 33 8.75 -10.85 -32.74
N ASN A 34 8.28 -10.58 -33.96
CA ASN A 34 8.55 -9.33 -34.65
C ASN A 34 7.89 -8.13 -33.95
N ASN A 35 6.69 -8.29 -33.40
CA ASN A 35 6.04 -7.28 -32.58
C ASN A 35 6.76 -7.06 -31.25
N LEU A 36 7.24 -8.14 -30.60
CA LEU A 36 8.07 -8.07 -29.40
C LEU A 36 9.41 -7.37 -29.68
N GLN A 37 10.12 -7.73 -30.75
CA GLN A 37 11.37 -7.08 -31.14
C GLN A 37 11.17 -5.61 -31.52
N ARG A 38 10.06 -5.26 -32.20
CA ARG A 38 9.69 -3.86 -32.44
C ARG A 38 9.40 -3.13 -31.13
N SER A 39 8.72 -3.77 -30.18
CA SER A 39 8.44 -3.19 -28.86
C SER A 39 9.72 -2.97 -28.04
N ILE A 40 10.67 -3.91 -28.05
CA ILE A 40 11.98 -3.79 -27.40
C ILE A 40 12.82 -2.69 -28.07
N LYS A 41 12.90 -2.67 -29.42
CA LYS A 41 13.57 -1.58 -30.15
C LYS A 41 12.92 -0.21 -29.95
N SER A 42 11.61 -0.15 -29.68
CA SER A 42 10.91 1.09 -29.35
C SER A 42 11.21 1.55 -27.92
N ARG A 43 11.39 0.61 -26.98
CA ARG A 43 11.81 0.88 -25.59
C ARG A 43 13.28 1.31 -25.52
N ASP A 44 14.17 0.69 -26.29
CA ASP A 44 15.58 1.11 -26.43
C ASP A 44 15.72 2.49 -27.09
N ARG A 45 14.82 2.84 -28.03
CA ARG A 45 14.77 4.21 -28.55
C ARG A 45 14.25 5.17 -27.50
N LYS A 46 13.19 4.85 -26.76
CA LYS A 46 12.72 5.70 -25.64
C LYS A 46 13.76 5.86 -24.54
N ALA A 47 14.64 4.88 -24.30
CA ALA A 47 15.77 5.00 -23.38
C ALA A 47 16.95 5.82 -23.95
N LYS A 48 17.05 5.98 -25.28
CA LYS A 48 18.11 6.76 -25.96
C LYS A 48 17.71 8.16 -26.43
N VAL A 49 16.40 8.48 -26.50
CA VAL A 49 15.87 9.83 -26.80
C VAL A 49 14.97 10.39 -25.70
N ALA A 50 14.90 9.75 -24.52
CA ALA A 50 14.50 10.48 -23.32
C ALA A 50 15.61 11.51 -23.01
N PRO A 51 15.28 12.77 -22.71
CA PRO A 51 16.29 13.70 -22.21
C PRO A 51 16.88 13.09 -20.94
N LEU A 52 18.20 12.91 -20.93
CA LEU A 52 18.98 12.52 -19.77
C LEU A 52 18.80 13.58 -18.68
N GLY A 53 17.70 13.49 -17.94
CA GLY A 53 17.27 14.55 -17.03
C GLY A 53 16.33 14.06 -15.93
N VAL A 54 16.38 12.79 -15.54
CA VAL A 54 15.82 12.29 -14.27
C VAL A 54 16.59 11.03 -13.79
N ILE A 55 17.91 11.08 -13.78
CA ILE A 55 18.77 10.22 -12.96
C ILE A 55 19.94 11.15 -12.56
N PHE A 56 20.19 11.30 -11.25
CA PHE A 56 21.07 12.28 -10.57
C PHE A 56 20.39 13.42 -9.77
N ALA A 57 19.12 13.31 -9.38
CA ALA A 57 18.54 14.24 -8.40
C ALA A 57 18.89 13.93 -6.92
N THR A 58 19.67 12.88 -6.63
CA THR A 58 20.17 12.59 -5.28
C THR A 58 21.68 12.84 -5.10
N LEU A 59 22.45 12.90 -6.20
CA LEU A 59 23.90 13.21 -6.13
C LEU A 59 24.25 14.63 -6.61
N ALA A 60 23.43 15.27 -7.46
CA ALA A 60 23.65 16.68 -7.79
C ALA A 60 23.34 17.60 -6.60
N VAL A 61 22.40 17.20 -5.75
CA VAL A 61 22.10 17.91 -4.49
C VAL A 61 23.31 17.82 -3.55
N LEU A 62 23.94 16.64 -3.40
CA LEU A 62 25.16 16.47 -2.60
C LEU A 62 26.39 17.19 -3.18
N VAL A 63 26.55 17.30 -4.50
CA VAL A 63 27.67 18.05 -5.09
C VAL A 63 27.45 19.57 -4.99
N VAL A 64 26.20 20.06 -5.04
CA VAL A 64 25.88 21.46 -4.77
C VAL A 64 26.03 21.79 -3.28
N PHE A 65 25.71 20.86 -2.36
CA PHE A 65 25.96 21.05 -0.93
C PHE A 65 27.45 20.97 -0.59
N VAL A 66 28.21 19.98 -1.07
CA VAL A 66 29.65 19.88 -0.77
C VAL A 66 30.47 20.94 -1.51
N GLY A 67 30.14 21.23 -2.78
CA GLY A 67 30.79 22.28 -3.57
C GLY A 67 30.40 23.70 -3.13
N GLY A 68 29.16 23.88 -2.67
CA GLY A 68 28.68 25.14 -2.08
C GLY A 68 29.29 25.41 -0.70
N ILE A 69 29.47 24.37 0.13
CA ILE A 69 30.20 24.47 1.40
C ILE A 69 31.69 24.76 1.15
N TRP A 70 32.32 24.15 0.14
CA TRP A 70 33.73 24.43 -0.18
C TRP A 70 33.95 25.83 -0.80
N TYR A 71 33.04 26.28 -1.65
CA TYR A 71 33.07 27.65 -2.21
C TYR A 71 32.79 28.72 -1.14
N ALA A 72 31.86 28.45 -0.21
CA ALA A 72 31.54 29.36 0.88
C ALA A 72 32.59 29.37 2.02
N THR A 73 33.39 28.31 2.19
CA THR A 73 34.46 28.25 3.21
C THR A 73 35.81 28.79 2.72
N THR A 74 36.00 29.01 1.42
CA THR A 74 37.26 29.51 0.84
C THR A 74 37.21 30.97 0.39
N TYR A 75 36.02 31.59 0.38
CA TYR A 75 35.81 33.01 0.09
C TYR A 75 35.30 33.74 1.34
N THR A 76 36.22 34.12 2.22
CA THR A 76 35.99 35.13 3.27
C THR A 76 36.67 36.44 2.86
N PRO A 77 35.92 37.51 2.54
CA PRO A 77 36.40 38.87 2.78
C PRO A 77 36.12 39.23 4.25
N ASP A 78 37.14 39.73 4.92
CA ASP A 78 37.19 40.13 6.33
C ASP A 78 36.11 41.13 6.79
N ALA A 79 35.87 41.09 8.11
CA ALA A 79 35.20 42.04 9.02
C ALA A 79 33.65 42.08 8.92
N ASP A 80 32.89 42.00 10.01
CA ASP A 80 33.05 42.71 11.30
C ASP A 80 32.27 42.00 12.43
N ASP A 81 32.70 42.20 13.68
CA ASP A 81 32.16 41.61 14.91
C ASP A 81 30.66 41.89 15.09
N THR A 82 29.82 40.86 15.08
CA THR A 82 28.48 40.93 15.70
C THR A 82 28.09 39.59 16.31
N ASP A 83 28.05 39.60 17.63
CA ASP A 83 27.56 38.57 18.53
C ASP A 83 26.19 38.06 18.06
N THR A 84 26.15 36.87 17.45
CA THR A 84 24.91 36.17 17.09
C THR A 84 24.92 34.83 17.79
N THR A 85 24.13 34.74 18.86
CA THR A 85 23.70 33.50 19.50
C THR A 85 23.30 32.48 18.44
N ALA A 86 24.00 31.34 18.41
CA ALA A 86 23.65 30.19 17.60
C ALA A 86 22.23 29.73 17.99
N GLN A 87 21.29 30.02 17.11
CA GLN A 87 19.92 29.54 17.20
C GLN A 87 19.96 28.10 16.68
N ASP A 88 19.74 27.13 17.58
CA ASP A 88 19.52 25.73 17.20
C ASP A 88 18.51 25.68 16.06
N ALA A 89 18.89 25.01 14.96
CA ALA A 89 17.94 24.64 13.93
C ALA A 89 16.88 23.75 14.61
N PRO A 90 15.57 24.04 14.48
CA PRO A 90 14.57 23.23 15.12
C PRO A 90 14.65 21.82 14.54
N GLU A 91 14.96 20.86 15.41
CA GLU A 91 14.72 19.45 15.16
C GLU A 91 13.23 19.32 14.84
N MET A 92 12.92 18.94 13.59
CA MET A 92 11.54 18.83 13.13
C MET A 92 10.94 17.60 13.79
N GLU A 93 10.40 17.79 14.99
CA GLU A 93 9.66 16.76 15.73
C GLU A 93 8.50 16.29 14.85
N ASN A 94 8.50 15.01 14.45
CA ASN A 94 7.44 14.45 13.62
C ASN A 94 6.10 14.60 14.35
N ALA A 95 5.07 15.05 13.63
CA ALA A 95 3.77 15.32 14.23
C ALA A 95 3.15 14.01 14.77
N ALA A 96 2.54 14.07 15.95
CA ALA A 96 1.78 12.95 16.50
C ALA A 96 0.57 12.61 15.60
N LEU A 97 0.09 11.37 15.66
CA LEU A 97 -1.21 11.03 15.09
C LEU A 97 -2.30 11.98 15.66
N PRO A 98 -3.21 12.49 14.82
CA PRO A 98 -4.32 13.30 15.30
C PRO A 98 -5.20 12.50 16.25
N SER A 99 -5.92 13.18 17.16
CA SER A 99 -6.77 12.50 18.16
C SER A 99 -8.02 11.81 17.59
N GLY A 100 -8.21 11.84 16.27
CA GLY A 100 -9.34 11.23 15.55
C GLY A 100 -9.49 11.80 14.14
N PRO A 101 -10.46 11.31 13.35
CA PRO A 101 -10.77 11.87 12.03
C PRO A 101 -11.18 13.35 12.17
N LEU A 102 -10.92 14.16 11.13
CA LEU A 102 -11.24 15.60 11.12
C LEU A 102 -12.72 15.86 11.38
N GLN A 103 -13.59 14.93 10.99
CA GLN A 103 -15.00 14.94 11.31
C GLN A 103 -15.41 13.58 11.90
N PRO A 104 -16.16 13.57 13.02
CA PRO A 104 -16.70 12.34 13.56
C PRO A 104 -17.69 11.75 12.57
N TYR A 105 -17.68 10.43 12.45
CA TYR A 105 -18.70 9.71 11.71
C TYR A 105 -20.08 9.90 12.38
N GLY A 106 -21.16 9.78 11.60
CA GLY A 106 -22.51 9.58 12.14
C GLY A 106 -22.63 8.21 12.82
N ASP A 107 -23.84 7.75 13.18
CA ASP A 107 -24.03 6.43 13.81
C ASP A 107 -23.59 5.25 12.91
N THR A 108 -23.65 5.45 11.60
CA THR A 108 -23.19 4.51 10.57
C THR A 108 -22.48 5.24 9.44
N ILE A 109 -21.73 4.49 8.64
CA ILE A 109 -21.16 4.92 7.36
C ILE A 109 -21.37 3.86 6.29
N SER A 110 -21.59 4.29 5.05
CA SER A 110 -21.64 3.40 3.88
C SER A 110 -20.24 2.98 3.47
N CYS A 111 -19.92 1.69 3.62
CA CYS A 111 -18.67 1.08 3.19
C CYS A 111 -18.82 0.39 1.83
N GLU A 112 -17.81 0.55 0.98
CA GLU A 112 -17.72 -0.11 -0.33
C GLU A 112 -16.43 -0.93 -0.45
N TYR A 113 -16.59 -2.20 -0.81
CA TYR A 113 -15.52 -3.17 -1.07
C TYR A 113 -15.57 -3.55 -2.55
N THR A 114 -14.62 -3.02 -3.33
CA THR A 114 -14.61 -3.18 -4.79
C THR A 114 -13.70 -4.33 -5.19
N THR A 115 -14.21 -5.30 -5.94
CA THR A 115 -13.40 -6.39 -6.50
C THR A 115 -12.22 -5.85 -7.31
N SER A 116 -11.01 -6.31 -7.01
CA SER A 116 -9.75 -5.75 -7.51
C SER A 116 -8.76 -6.83 -7.96
N GLY A 117 -9.26 -7.93 -8.52
CA GLY A 117 -8.47 -9.07 -8.98
C GLY A 117 -8.86 -10.37 -8.27
N ASP A 118 -8.03 -11.40 -8.41
CA ASP A 118 -8.27 -12.69 -7.79
C ASP A 118 -7.79 -12.70 -6.33
N ALA A 119 -8.59 -13.28 -5.44
CA ALA A 119 -8.20 -13.48 -4.05
C ALA A 119 -7.06 -14.51 -3.95
N SER A 120 -6.03 -14.18 -3.17
CA SER A 120 -4.91 -15.07 -2.90
C SER A 120 -5.27 -16.31 -2.07
N LYS A 121 -6.40 -16.23 -1.35
CA LYS A 121 -7.06 -17.31 -0.63
C LYS A 121 -8.56 -17.06 -0.76
N GLU A 122 -9.34 -18.13 -0.87
CA GLU A 122 -10.79 -18.04 -1.11
C GLU A 122 -11.48 -17.24 -0.01
N VAL A 123 -12.10 -16.13 -0.40
CA VAL A 123 -12.96 -15.28 0.43
C VAL A 123 -13.77 -14.37 -0.50
N GLU A 124 -15.00 -14.07 -0.12
CA GLU A 124 -15.81 -13.03 -0.78
C GLU A 124 -15.63 -11.70 -0.03
N PRO A 125 -15.75 -10.55 -0.71
CA PRO A 125 -15.77 -9.27 -0.02
C PRO A 125 -16.92 -9.21 1.01
N PRO A 126 -16.77 -8.41 2.08
CA PRO A 126 -17.89 -8.07 2.94
C PRO A 126 -19.01 -7.41 2.13
N ALA A 127 -20.25 -7.47 2.62
CA ALA A 127 -21.36 -6.79 1.96
C ALA A 127 -21.15 -5.27 1.98
N ASN A 128 -21.39 -4.62 0.84
CA ASN A 128 -21.45 -3.16 0.77
C ASN A 128 -22.69 -2.64 1.51
N GLY A 129 -22.56 -1.49 2.16
CA GLY A 129 -23.66 -0.84 2.86
C GLY A 129 -23.27 -0.22 4.20
N GLU A 130 -24.27 0.03 5.02
CA GLU A 130 -24.10 0.71 6.32
C GLU A 130 -23.40 -0.17 7.35
N VAL A 131 -22.31 0.36 7.91
CA VAL A 131 -21.51 -0.25 8.98
C VAL A 131 -21.53 0.67 10.19
N ALA A 132 -21.61 0.07 11.39
CA ALA A 132 -21.55 0.83 12.63
C ALA A 132 -20.18 1.50 12.83
N THR A 133 -20.21 2.75 13.28
CA THR A 133 -19.03 3.62 13.49
C THR A 133 -18.63 3.70 14.96
N SER A 134 -19.15 2.81 15.80
CA SER A 134 -18.84 2.79 17.22
C SER A 134 -18.72 1.36 17.73
N GLY A 135 -17.97 1.22 18.82
CA GLY A 135 -17.70 -0.06 19.44
C GLY A 135 -16.31 -0.61 19.09
N THR A 136 -15.88 -1.54 19.93
CA THR A 136 -14.57 -2.18 19.84
C THR A 136 -14.76 -3.63 19.44
N VAL A 137 -13.97 -4.10 18.47
CA VAL A 137 -13.88 -5.52 18.10
C VAL A 137 -12.56 -6.05 18.65
N ARG A 138 -12.60 -7.16 19.38
CA ARG A 138 -11.39 -7.83 19.89
C ARG A 138 -11.04 -9.00 19.00
N ILE A 139 -9.78 -9.08 18.60
CA ILE A 139 -9.27 -10.18 17.78
C ILE A 139 -7.99 -10.72 18.37
N GLU A 140 -7.92 -12.03 18.59
CA GLU A 140 -6.70 -12.72 18.96
C GLU A 140 -6.01 -13.29 17.72
N LEU A 141 -4.76 -12.86 17.47
CA LEU A 141 -3.86 -13.55 16.55
C LEU A 141 -3.04 -14.57 17.35
N ALA A 142 -3.42 -15.84 17.28
CA ALA A 142 -2.61 -16.94 17.81
C ALA A 142 -1.46 -17.23 16.83
N THR A 143 -0.23 -17.00 17.25
CA THR A 143 0.96 -17.24 16.44
C THR A 143 1.86 -18.33 17.03
N ASN A 144 2.74 -18.89 16.20
CA ASN A 144 3.80 -19.80 16.67
C ASN A 144 4.85 -19.12 17.59
N LYS A 145 4.73 -17.81 17.85
CA LYS A 145 5.56 -17.04 18.78
C LYS A 145 4.80 -16.61 20.05
N GLY A 146 3.51 -16.88 20.12
CA GLY A 146 2.61 -16.45 21.20
C GLY A 146 1.38 -15.72 20.67
N SER A 147 0.43 -15.44 21.55
CA SER A 147 -0.77 -14.67 21.22
C SER A 147 -0.47 -13.19 21.07
N ILE A 148 -1.17 -12.54 20.13
CA ILE A 148 -1.16 -11.09 19.92
C ILE A 148 -2.62 -10.61 19.92
N PRO A 149 -3.18 -10.25 21.08
CA PRO A 149 -4.53 -9.71 21.17
C PRO A 149 -4.57 -8.26 20.70
N LEU A 150 -5.59 -7.95 19.89
CA LEU A 150 -5.83 -6.67 19.23
C LEU A 150 -7.17 -6.08 19.67
N GLU A 151 -7.22 -4.76 19.83
CA GLU A 151 -8.46 -4.00 20.04
C GLU A 151 -8.69 -3.06 18.87
N LEU A 152 -9.67 -3.37 18.03
CA LEU A 152 -10.01 -2.64 16.82
C LEU A 152 -11.11 -1.62 17.11
N ASP A 153 -10.95 -0.40 16.62
CA ASP A 153 -11.86 0.71 16.92
C ASP A 153 -12.68 1.13 15.69
N ARG A 154 -13.99 0.84 15.71
CA ARG A 154 -14.92 1.25 14.65
C ARG A 154 -15.10 2.76 14.58
N GLY A 155 -14.81 3.50 15.65
CA GLY A 155 -14.85 4.97 15.66
C GLY A 155 -13.74 5.61 14.83
N THR A 156 -12.62 4.92 14.68
CA THR A 156 -11.46 5.44 13.97
C THR A 156 -11.50 5.06 12.48
N SER A 157 -11.72 3.78 12.17
CA SER A 157 -11.69 3.24 10.79
C SER A 157 -12.75 2.15 10.58
N PRO A 158 -14.05 2.49 10.55
CA PRO A 158 -15.16 1.54 10.53
C PRO A 158 -15.14 0.55 9.36
N CYS A 159 -14.84 1.00 8.14
CA CYS A 159 -14.80 0.12 6.97
C CYS A 159 -13.60 -0.83 7.03
N THR A 160 -12.48 -0.37 7.58
CA THR A 160 -11.29 -1.19 7.84
C THR A 160 -11.58 -2.26 8.87
N VAL A 161 -12.18 -1.91 10.01
CA VAL A 161 -12.53 -2.87 11.07
C VAL A 161 -13.50 -3.93 10.56
N ASN A 162 -14.54 -3.52 9.82
CA ASN A 162 -15.50 -4.46 9.23
C ASN A 162 -14.85 -5.42 8.21
N SER A 163 -13.93 -4.93 7.38
CA SER A 163 -13.15 -5.78 6.48
C SER A 163 -12.30 -6.79 7.26
N PHE A 164 -11.57 -6.32 8.27
CA PHE A 164 -10.64 -7.16 9.02
C PHE A 164 -11.35 -8.24 9.85
N GLU A 165 -12.47 -7.89 10.50
CA GLU A 165 -13.35 -8.82 11.22
C GLU A 165 -13.91 -9.90 10.28
N HIS A 166 -14.46 -9.50 9.13
CA HIS A 166 -14.96 -10.44 8.12
C HIS A 166 -13.89 -11.41 7.62
N LEU A 167 -12.67 -10.92 7.38
CA LEU A 167 -11.53 -11.76 6.99
C LEU A 167 -11.12 -12.73 8.10
N ALA A 168 -11.14 -12.28 9.36
CA ALA A 168 -10.85 -13.14 10.52
C ALA A 168 -11.90 -14.25 10.69
N ASP A 169 -13.19 -13.92 10.61
CA ASP A 169 -14.30 -14.89 10.67
C ASP A 169 -14.28 -15.88 9.51
N SER A 170 -13.88 -15.41 8.33
CA SER A 170 -13.65 -16.23 7.14
C SER A 170 -12.37 -17.08 7.21
N LYS A 171 -11.62 -17.02 8.33
CA LYS A 171 -10.36 -17.73 8.56
C LYS A 171 -9.29 -17.39 7.52
N TYR A 172 -9.38 -16.21 6.90
CA TYR A 172 -8.50 -15.78 5.83
C TYR A 172 -7.05 -15.70 6.32
N PHE A 173 -6.82 -15.20 7.53
CA PHE A 173 -5.49 -15.07 8.14
C PHE A 173 -4.92 -16.38 8.71
N ASN A 174 -5.69 -17.46 8.80
CA ASN A 174 -5.18 -18.74 9.31
C ASN A 174 -4.13 -19.33 8.38
N ASP A 175 -3.08 -19.88 8.98
CA ASP A 175 -1.91 -20.46 8.33
C ASP A 175 -1.20 -19.48 7.37
N THR A 176 -1.25 -18.19 7.67
CA THR A 176 -0.50 -17.15 6.94
C THR A 176 0.73 -16.71 7.71
N ILE A 177 1.73 -16.17 7.02
CA ILE A 177 2.97 -15.69 7.65
C ILE A 177 3.00 -14.16 7.70
N CYS A 178 3.72 -13.64 8.68
CA CYS A 178 4.23 -12.28 8.63
C CYS A 178 5.48 -12.29 7.75
N HIS A 179 5.38 -11.70 6.56
CA HIS A 179 6.39 -11.83 5.51
C HIS A 179 7.47 -10.75 5.59
N ARG A 180 7.21 -9.68 6.35
CA ARG A 180 8.12 -8.54 6.47
C ARG A 180 8.25 -8.04 7.91
N GLN A 181 9.49 -7.82 8.35
CA GLN A 181 9.84 -7.22 9.63
C GLN A 181 10.93 -6.17 9.39
N VAL A 182 10.68 -4.96 9.85
CA VAL A 182 11.66 -3.87 9.87
C VAL A 182 12.05 -3.60 11.31
N LYS A 183 13.35 -3.45 11.54
CA LYS A 183 13.93 -3.09 12.83
C LYS A 183 15.06 -2.09 12.60
N SER A 184 14.79 -0.82 12.91
CA SER A 184 15.74 0.29 12.91
C SER A 184 15.41 1.24 14.06
N GLU A 185 16.22 2.29 14.23
CA GLU A 185 16.02 3.29 15.29
C GLU A 185 14.67 4.02 15.12
N ASP A 186 14.30 4.40 13.89
CA ASP A 186 13.09 5.19 13.60
C ASP A 186 11.89 4.39 13.05
N MET A 187 12.02 3.05 12.96
CA MET A 187 10.99 2.19 12.39
C MET A 187 11.07 0.77 12.96
N GLY A 188 9.96 0.32 13.54
CA GLY A 188 9.81 -1.04 14.04
C GLY A 188 8.44 -1.56 13.67
N ILE A 189 8.34 -2.36 12.60
CA ILE A 189 7.07 -2.92 12.12
C ILE A 189 7.17 -4.41 11.83
N LEU A 190 6.08 -5.14 12.07
CA LEU A 190 5.86 -6.50 11.60
C LEU A 190 4.63 -6.53 10.70
N GLN A 191 4.80 -6.84 9.42
CA GLN A 191 3.77 -6.83 8.40
C GLN A 191 3.33 -8.26 8.05
N CYS A 192 2.02 -8.46 8.04
CA CYS A 192 1.33 -9.75 7.87
C CYS A 192 0.11 -9.58 6.94
N GLY A 193 -0.73 -10.62 6.84
CA GLY A 193 -2.02 -10.54 6.14
C GLY A 193 -2.00 -10.83 4.65
N ASP A 194 -0.87 -11.34 4.13
CA ASP A 194 -0.76 -11.89 2.76
C ASP A 194 -0.72 -13.42 2.82
N PRO A 195 -1.76 -14.13 2.32
CA PRO A 195 -1.77 -15.59 2.30
C PRO A 195 -0.69 -16.23 1.44
N THR A 196 -0.14 -15.51 0.47
CA THR A 196 0.96 -16.01 -0.37
C THR A 196 2.32 -15.84 0.30
N GLY A 197 2.42 -14.95 1.30
CA GLY A 197 3.67 -14.59 1.96
C GLY A 197 4.67 -13.82 1.07
N THR A 198 4.26 -13.33 -0.11
CA THR A 198 5.17 -12.62 -1.03
C THR A 198 5.20 -11.11 -0.81
N GLY A 199 4.22 -10.56 -0.11
CA GLY A 199 3.98 -9.13 0.07
C GLY A 199 3.11 -8.51 -1.04
N THR A 200 2.61 -9.31 -1.98
CA THR A 200 1.82 -8.83 -3.13
C THR A 200 0.43 -9.45 -3.22
N GLY A 201 0.10 -10.39 -2.34
CA GLY A 201 -1.23 -10.99 -2.29
C GLY A 201 -2.25 -10.11 -1.57
N GLY A 202 -3.51 -10.53 -1.65
CA GLY A 202 -4.65 -9.79 -1.10
C GLY A 202 -5.98 -10.54 -1.26
N PRO A 203 -7.09 -9.96 -0.77
CA PRO A 203 -8.36 -10.67 -0.62
C PRO A 203 -9.24 -10.61 -1.88
N GLY A 204 -8.70 -10.12 -3.00
CA GLY A 204 -9.46 -9.97 -4.25
C GLY A 204 -10.36 -8.73 -4.29
N TYR A 205 -10.29 -7.87 -3.28
CA TYR A 205 -10.98 -6.58 -3.24
C TYR A 205 -10.11 -5.49 -2.61
N SER A 206 -10.49 -4.23 -2.85
CA SER A 206 -9.91 -3.04 -2.25
C SER A 206 -10.98 -2.11 -1.68
N PHE A 207 -10.61 -1.29 -0.70
CA PHE A 207 -11.48 -0.26 -0.12
C PHE A 207 -10.71 1.03 0.23
N ALA A 208 -11.50 2.08 0.50
CA ALA A 208 -11.01 3.44 0.69
C ALA A 208 -10.09 3.62 1.91
N ASP A 209 -9.28 4.67 1.85
CA ASP A 209 -8.51 5.11 3.01
C ASP A 209 -9.45 5.78 4.04
N GLU A 210 -9.11 5.65 5.32
CA GLU A 210 -9.81 6.22 6.47
C GLU A 210 -8.81 7.01 7.33
N PHE A 211 -8.93 7.00 8.65
CA PHE A 211 -8.01 7.72 9.53
C PHE A 211 -6.58 7.14 9.44
N PRO A 212 -5.52 7.97 9.37
CA PRO A 212 -5.52 9.42 9.53
C PRO A 212 -5.68 10.21 8.22
N SER A 213 -5.75 9.55 7.06
CA SER A 213 -5.76 10.24 5.76
C SER A 213 -6.96 11.18 5.56
N ASN A 214 -8.13 10.79 6.07
CA ASN A 214 -9.33 11.64 6.10
C ASN A 214 -9.29 12.72 7.19
N GLY A 215 -8.23 12.71 8.00
CA GLY A 215 -7.96 13.58 9.13
C GLY A 215 -6.84 14.60 8.88
N VAL A 216 -6.28 14.63 7.67
CA VAL A 216 -5.14 15.48 7.32
C VAL A 216 -5.48 16.34 6.11
N GLU A 217 -5.13 17.62 6.17
CA GLU A 217 -5.33 18.55 5.06
C GLU A 217 -4.48 18.16 3.85
N ALA A 218 -4.93 18.50 2.64
CA ALA A 218 -4.29 18.05 1.41
C ALA A 218 -2.82 18.52 1.27
N ASP A 219 -2.47 19.68 1.84
CA ASP A 219 -1.10 20.20 1.88
C ASP A 219 -0.21 19.52 2.92
N GLN A 220 -0.81 18.79 3.87
CA GLN A 220 -0.14 18.01 4.91
C GLN A 220 -0.09 16.51 4.60
N ALA A 221 -0.70 16.05 3.50
CA ALA A 221 -0.78 14.63 3.13
C ALA A 221 0.58 13.93 2.94
N GLN A 222 1.68 14.70 2.85
CA GLN A 222 3.05 14.18 2.75
C GLN A 222 3.87 14.39 4.03
N ASN A 223 3.32 15.09 5.03
CA ASN A 223 4.01 15.32 6.28
C ASN A 223 3.97 14.03 7.11
N PRO A 224 5.12 13.47 7.49
CA PRO A 224 5.14 12.23 8.24
C PRO A 224 4.49 12.41 9.62
N LEU A 225 3.78 11.37 10.05
CA LEU A 225 3.21 11.23 11.38
C LEU A 225 3.96 10.14 12.15
N THR A 226 4.07 10.32 13.46
CA THR A 226 4.54 9.27 14.37
C THR A 226 3.38 8.35 14.70
N TYR A 227 3.48 7.09 14.26
CA TYR A 227 2.62 5.99 14.66
C TYR A 227 3.21 5.39 15.94
N PRO A 228 2.56 5.53 17.10
CA PRO A 228 3.12 5.03 18.36
C PRO A 228 3.24 3.51 18.37
N ARG A 229 4.18 3.00 19.15
CA ARG A 229 4.22 1.58 19.53
C ARG A 229 2.83 1.10 19.97
N GLY A 230 2.45 -0.07 19.48
CA GLY A 230 1.13 -0.65 19.72
C GLY A 230 0.08 -0.26 18.68
N THR A 231 0.40 0.59 17.70
CA THR A 231 -0.54 0.91 16.62
C THR A 231 -0.73 -0.29 15.67
N LEU A 232 -1.98 -0.54 15.28
CA LEU A 232 -2.35 -1.47 14.21
C LEU A 232 -2.81 -0.67 12.98
N ALA A 233 -2.18 -0.90 11.83
CA ALA A 233 -2.49 -0.16 10.61
C ALA A 233 -2.47 -1.02 9.34
N MET A 234 -3.21 -0.60 8.31
CA MET A 234 -3.28 -1.28 7.01
C MET A 234 -2.04 -0.99 6.17
N ALA A 235 -1.50 -2.01 5.51
CA ALA A 235 -0.59 -1.81 4.40
C ALA A 235 -1.40 -1.61 3.10
N ASN A 236 -0.86 -0.84 2.16
CA ASN A 236 -1.49 -0.58 0.87
C ASN A 236 -0.45 -0.39 -0.25
N SER A 237 -0.95 -0.24 -1.48
CA SER A 237 -0.14 0.04 -2.68
C SER A 237 -0.43 1.44 -3.24
N GLY A 238 -0.79 2.38 -2.36
CA GLY A 238 -1.23 3.73 -2.71
C GLY A 238 -2.67 4.01 -2.28
N PRO A 239 -3.19 5.22 -2.59
CA PRO A 239 -4.47 5.66 -2.06
C PRO A 239 -5.64 4.74 -2.42
N ASN A 240 -6.49 4.44 -1.44
CA ASN A 240 -7.70 3.62 -1.56
C ASN A 240 -7.44 2.20 -2.08
N THR A 241 -6.30 1.61 -1.68
CA THR A 241 -5.93 0.23 -2.07
C THR A 241 -5.80 -0.71 -0.88
N ASN A 242 -6.49 -0.41 0.22
CA ASN A 242 -6.50 -1.27 1.40
C ASN A 242 -7.11 -2.63 1.03
N GLY A 243 -6.42 -3.71 1.42
CA GLY A 243 -6.84 -5.09 1.17
C GLY A 243 -6.86 -5.88 2.46
N SER A 244 -5.97 -6.88 2.57
CA SER A 244 -5.87 -7.73 3.76
C SER A 244 -4.55 -7.56 4.53
N GLN A 245 -3.55 -6.91 3.93
CA GLN A 245 -2.25 -6.76 4.56
C GLN A 245 -2.28 -5.66 5.61
N PHE A 246 -1.66 -5.91 6.75
CA PHE A 246 -1.60 -5.00 7.89
C PHE A 246 -0.21 -5.06 8.51
N PHE A 247 0.15 -4.06 9.30
CA PHE A 247 1.36 -4.04 10.09
C PHE A 247 1.10 -3.68 11.55
N LEU A 248 1.89 -4.30 12.40
CA LEU A 248 1.94 -4.12 13.84
C LEU A 248 3.13 -3.20 14.13
N VAL A 249 2.85 -2.03 14.71
CA VAL A 249 3.89 -1.06 15.10
C VAL A 249 4.48 -1.49 16.44
N ILE A 250 5.73 -1.91 16.42
CA ILE A 250 6.43 -2.44 17.59
C ILE A 250 7.25 -1.36 18.29
N ASN A 251 7.72 -0.35 17.55
CA ASN A 251 8.40 0.83 18.09
C ASN A 251 7.77 2.06 17.45
N ASP A 252 7.84 3.22 18.10
CA ASP A 252 7.40 4.48 17.48
C ASP A 252 7.99 4.61 16.09
N THR A 253 7.10 4.77 15.10
CA THR A 253 7.45 4.61 13.69
C THR A 253 6.93 5.80 12.92
N THR A 254 7.82 6.47 12.18
CA THR A 254 7.46 7.65 11.39
C THR A 254 7.06 7.25 9.98
N LEU A 255 5.81 7.52 9.60
CA LEU A 255 5.25 7.16 8.28
C LEU A 255 4.33 8.28 7.74
N PRO A 256 4.14 8.39 6.42
CA PRO A 256 3.09 9.23 5.86
C PRO A 256 1.70 8.93 6.45
N PRO A 257 0.75 9.89 6.44
CA PRO A 257 -0.62 9.74 6.94
C PRO A 257 -1.51 8.94 5.96
N SER A 258 -0.95 7.90 5.35
CA SER A 258 -1.57 7.17 4.24
C SER A 258 -1.92 5.73 4.60
N TYR A 259 -1.80 5.34 5.88
CA TYR A 259 -2.05 3.98 6.33
C TYR A 259 -3.18 3.99 7.35
N ASN A 260 -4.29 3.30 7.04
CA ASN A 260 -5.46 3.30 7.92
C ASN A 260 -5.07 2.76 9.29
N VAL A 261 -5.10 3.58 10.34
CA VAL A 261 -4.99 3.12 11.73
C VAL A 261 -6.37 2.68 12.15
N PHE A 262 -6.50 1.44 12.61
CA PHE A 262 -7.81 0.83 12.89
C PHE A 262 -7.88 0.08 14.22
N GLY A 263 -6.84 0.17 15.03
CA GLY A 263 -6.81 -0.44 16.34
C GLY A 263 -5.48 -0.32 17.05
N THR A 264 -5.40 -1.02 18.18
CA THR A 264 -4.21 -1.10 19.01
C THR A 264 -3.89 -2.54 19.38
N ILE A 265 -2.64 -2.76 19.77
CA ILE A 265 -2.10 -4.02 20.24
C ILE A 265 -2.08 -3.94 21.77
N THR A 266 -2.66 -4.94 22.42
CA THR A 266 -2.67 -5.01 23.89
C THR A 266 -1.26 -5.22 24.46
N GLU A 267 -1.09 -4.93 25.74
CA GLU A 267 0.18 -5.18 26.46
C GLU A 267 0.69 -6.62 26.34
N ASP A 268 -0.22 -7.61 26.34
CA ASP A 268 0.18 -9.01 26.15
C ASP A 268 0.67 -9.30 24.74
N GLY A 269 0.08 -8.66 23.73
CA GLY A 269 0.58 -8.73 22.35
C GLY A 269 1.93 -8.03 22.19
N LEU A 270 2.13 -6.89 22.85
CA LEU A 270 3.41 -6.18 22.86
C LEU A 270 4.53 -7.04 23.46
N LYS A 271 4.29 -7.80 24.54
CA LYS A 271 5.27 -8.75 25.08
C LYS A 271 5.65 -9.84 24.09
N THR A 272 4.71 -10.31 23.27
CA THR A 272 5.00 -11.28 22.20
C THR A 272 5.86 -10.62 21.10
N LEU A 273 5.56 -9.39 20.73
CA LEU A 273 6.33 -8.64 19.73
C LEU A 273 7.76 -8.31 20.22
N ASP A 274 7.96 -8.05 21.50
CA ASP A 274 9.30 -7.86 22.08
C ASP A 274 10.17 -9.10 21.92
N LYS A 275 9.62 -10.29 22.19
CA LYS A 275 10.32 -11.56 21.97
C LYS A 275 10.67 -11.77 20.50
N ILE A 276 9.79 -11.36 19.58
CA ILE A 276 10.06 -11.41 18.14
C ILE A 276 11.25 -10.49 17.79
N GLN A 277 11.35 -9.32 18.42
CA GLN A 277 12.41 -8.35 18.16
C GLN A 277 13.78 -8.73 18.75
N GLU A 278 13.88 -9.71 19.64
CA GLU A 278 15.16 -10.18 20.18
C GLU A 278 16.12 -10.69 19.09
N LYS A 279 15.59 -11.07 17.93
CA LYS A 279 16.38 -11.50 16.76
C LYS A 279 16.26 -10.48 15.64
N ASP A 280 17.41 -10.15 15.04
CA ASP A 280 17.45 -9.22 13.92
C ASP A 280 16.91 -9.86 12.63
N PRO A 281 16.08 -9.14 11.86
CA PRO A 281 15.56 -9.65 10.60
C PRO A 281 16.68 -9.89 9.57
N ASN A 282 16.46 -10.84 8.67
CA ASN A 282 17.33 -11.11 7.53
C ASN A 282 16.96 -10.17 6.37
N GLY A 283 17.54 -8.98 6.37
CA GLY A 283 17.05 -7.88 5.55
C GLY A 283 15.71 -7.40 6.11
N GLU A 284 14.65 -7.42 5.30
CA GLU A 284 13.30 -7.12 5.79
C GLU A 284 12.46 -8.38 6.08
N LYS A 285 13.06 -9.58 6.09
CA LYS A 285 12.34 -10.81 6.44
C LYS A 285 12.56 -11.15 7.91
N PRO A 286 11.55 -11.64 8.65
CA PRO A 286 11.76 -12.12 10.00
C PRO A 286 12.90 -13.14 10.11
N ALA A 287 13.63 -13.09 11.22
CA ALA A 287 14.74 -14.01 11.50
C ALA A 287 14.28 -15.47 11.54
N GLU A 288 13.08 -15.68 12.07
CA GLU A 288 12.38 -16.95 12.15
C GLU A 288 10.97 -16.77 11.61
N GLU A 289 10.38 -17.81 11.03
CA GLU A 289 9.00 -17.77 10.56
C GLU A 289 8.05 -17.41 11.70
N ILE A 290 7.25 -16.36 11.47
CA ILE A 290 6.15 -15.94 12.33
C ILE A 290 4.88 -16.27 11.56
N LYS A 291 4.13 -17.26 12.04
CA LYS A 291 2.93 -17.77 11.40
C LYS A 291 1.74 -17.47 12.29
N ILE A 292 0.71 -16.85 11.73
CA ILE A 292 -0.61 -16.73 12.32
C ILE A 292 -1.30 -18.08 12.12
N GLU A 293 -1.35 -18.87 13.18
CA GLU A 293 -2.01 -20.17 13.17
C GLU A 293 -3.53 -19.98 13.12
N LYS A 294 -4.03 -18.98 13.86
CA LYS A 294 -5.44 -18.62 13.88
C LYS A 294 -5.65 -17.15 14.18
N ALA A 295 -6.57 -16.51 13.46
CA ALA A 295 -7.19 -15.26 13.88
C ALA A 295 -8.60 -15.56 14.40
N THR A 296 -8.96 -15.07 15.59
CA THR A 296 -10.28 -15.32 16.21
C THR A 296 -10.91 -14.02 16.66
N VAL A 297 -12.14 -13.75 16.24
CA VAL A 297 -12.96 -12.67 16.81
C VAL A 297 -13.46 -13.11 18.18
N GLU A 298 -13.21 -12.31 19.21
CA GLU A 298 -13.66 -12.56 20.57
C GLU A 298 -15.06 -11.98 20.80
N SER A 299 -15.93 -12.78 21.43
CA SER A 299 -17.33 -12.46 21.73
C SER A 299 -17.51 -11.80 23.10
#